data_AF-A0A7C7QKL7-F1
#
_entry.id   AF-A0A7C7QKL7-F1
#
_cell.length_a   1.000
_cell.length_b   1.000
_cell.length_c   1.000
_cell.angle_alpha   90.00
_cell.angle_beta   90.00
_cell.angle_gamma   90.00
#
_symmetry.space_group_name_H-M   'P 1'
#
loop_
_entity.id
_entity.type
_entity.pdbx_description
1 polymer ?
#
loop_
_entity_poly.entity_id
_entity_poly.type
_entity_poly.pdbx_seq_one_letter_code
_entity_poly.pdbx_strand_id
1 'polypeptide(L)' 'MGYDLAKLLAERENLLTIVDNLMEGIIAHDKDRRIIYLNRTAEQITRFKLEGVAGRDCHEAFGVAFCGGGSSFS' A
#
# COMPACT_ATOMS: atom_id res chain seq x y z
N MET A 1 1.21 31.64 9.48
CA MET A 1 2.21 30.56 9.67
C MET A 1 2.03 29.61 8.50
N GLY A 2 2.81 29.79 7.44
CA GLY A 2 2.71 28.95 6.24
C GLY A 2 3.52 27.68 6.43
N TYR A 3 2.97 26.53 6.04
CA TYR A 3 3.73 25.30 6.00
C TYR A 3 4.81 25.40 4.91
N ASP A 4 6.04 24.99 5.24
CA ASP A 4 7.10 24.84 4.26
C ASP A 4 6.80 23.62 3.39
N LEU A 5 6.34 23.87 2.16
CA LEU A 5 5.99 22.83 1.19
C LEU A 5 7.18 21.91 0.91
N ALA A 6 8.41 22.44 0.88
CA ALA A 6 9.60 21.63 0.63
C ALA A 6 9.83 20.63 1.77
N LYS A 7 9.62 21.06 3.02
CA LYS A 7 9.71 20.20 4.19
C LYS A 7 8.65 19.10 4.17
N LEU A 8 7.39 19.43 3.87
CA LEU A 8 6.31 18.44 3.80
C LEU A 8 6.55 17.38 2.71
N LEU A 9 7.04 17.80 1.55
CA LEU A 9 7.38 16.87 0.47
C LEU A 9 8.56 15.96 0.85
N ALA A 10 9.60 16.51 1.49
CA ALA A 10 10.73 15.72 1.96
C ALA A 10 10.33 14.68 3.02
N GLU A 11 9.46 15.06 3.96
CA GLU A 11 8.92 14.13 4.97
C GLU A 11 8.11 12.99 4.31
N ARG A 12 7.31 13.31 3.29
CA ARG A 12 6.56 12.31 2.51
C ARG A 12 7.48 11.35 1.76
N GLU A 13 8.49 11.87 1.06
CA GLU A 13 9.47 11.05 0.32
C GLU A 13 10.25 10.12 1.25
N ASN A 14 10.62 10.60 2.45
CA ASN A 14 11.30 9.78 3.44
C ASN A 14 10.42 8.61 3.92
N LEU A 15 9.14 8.87 4.19
CA LEU A 15 8.19 7.80 4.57
C LEU A 15 8.05 6.77 3.45
N LEU A 16 7.90 7.20 2.19
CA LEU A 16 7.83 6.30 1.05
C LEU A 16 9.10 5.47 0.90
N THR A 17 10.27 6.09 1.07
CA THR A 17 11.56 5.40 1.01
C THR A 17 11.67 4.32 2.08
N ILE A 18 11.23 4.61 3.31
CA ILE A 18 11.26 3.63 4.41
C ILE A 18 10.38 2.44 4.05
N VAL A 19 9.13 2.68 3.64
CA VAL A 19 8.14 1.65 3.30
C VAL A 19 8.59 0.79 2.10
N ASP A 20 9.20 1.40 1.08
CA ASP A 20 9.68 0.70 -0.11
C ASP A 20 10.92 -0.17 0.13
N ASN A 21 11.70 0.10 1.18
CA ASN A 21 12.88 -0.69 1.53
C ASN A 21 12.59 -1.81 2.54
N LEU A 22 11.34 -1.96 3.00
CA LEU A 22 10.96 -3.08 3.86
C LEU A 22 10.95 -4.39 3.07
N MET A 23 11.45 -5.46 3.69
CA MET A 23 11.40 -6.83 3.14
C MET A 23 9.99 -7.43 3.18
N GLU A 24 9.06 -6.78 3.88
CA GLU A 24 7.65 -7.15 3.93
C GLU A 24 6.86 -6.42 2.84
N GLY A 25 5.96 -7.16 2.19
CA GLY A 25 5.03 -6.58 1.23
C GLY A 25 3.94 -5.78 1.95
N ILE A 26 3.82 -4.50 1.64
CA ILE A 26 2.77 -3.63 2.15
C ILE A 26 1.75 -3.35 1.05
N ILE A 27 0.49 -3.64 1.36
CA ILE A 27 -0.68 -3.28 0.57
C ILE A 27 -1.51 -2.36 1.45
N ALA A 28 -1.85 -1.18 0.95
CA ALA A 28 -2.84 -0.32 1.60
C ALA A 28 -4.08 -0.19 0.73
N HIS A 29 -5.23 -0.21 1.38
CA HIS A 29 -6.53 0.02 0.75
C HIS A 29 -7.31 1.06 1.55
N ASP A 30 -8.29 1.69 0.90
CA ASP A 30 -9.23 2.59 1.58
C ASP A 30 -10.27 1.83 2.41
N LYS A 31 -11.25 2.57 2.95
CA LYS A 31 -12.34 2.00 3.77
C LYS A 31 -13.29 1.09 2.96
N ASP A 32 -13.34 1.28 1.65
CA ASP A 32 -14.12 0.47 0.72
C ASP A 32 -13.27 -0.67 0.13
N ARG A 33 -12.11 -0.95 0.74
CA ARG A 33 -11.16 -2.01 0.37
C ARG A 33 -10.54 -1.83 -1.01
N ARG A 34 -10.59 -0.62 -1.58
CA ARG A 34 -9.94 -0.34 -2.85
C ARG A 34 -8.45 -0.13 -2.65
N ILE A 35 -7.63 -0.83 -3.43
CA ILE A 35 -6.18 -0.73 -3.32
C ILE A 35 -5.73 0.68 -3.70
N ILE A 36 -5.00 1.33 -2.80
CA ILE A 36 -4.46 2.69 -3.01
C ILE A 36 -2.93 2.71 -3.05
N TYR A 37 -2.27 1.66 -2.57
CA TYR A 37 -0.81 1.59 -2.54
C TYR A 37 -0.28 0.14 -2.46
N LEU A 38 0.86 -0.06 -3.10
CA LEU A 38 1.71 -1.25 -3.06
C LEU A 38 3.15 -0.77 -2.90
N ASN A 39 3.88 -1.28 -1.91
CA ASN A 39 5.33 -1.07 -1.87
C ASN A 39 6.04 -1.96 -2.90
N ARG A 40 7.31 -1.63 -3.19
CA ARG A 40 8.13 -2.40 -4.13
C ARG A 40 8.12 -3.91 -3.84
N THR A 41 8.22 -4.29 -2.57
CA THR A 41 8.27 -5.70 -2.17
C THR A 41 6.95 -6.43 -2.39
N ALA A 42 5.81 -5.76 -2.16
CA ALA A 42 4.50 -6.33 -2.44
C ALA A 42 4.29 -6.56 -3.94
N GLU A 43 4.77 -5.65 -4.80
CA GLU A 43 4.74 -5.89 -6.25
C GLU A 43 5.56 -7.12 -6.65
N GLN A 44 6.72 -7.33 -6.02
CA GLN A 44 7.59 -8.47 -6.29
C GLN A 44 6.97 -9.80 -5.83
N ILE A 45 6.38 -9.83 -4.64
CA ILE A 45 5.76 -11.02 -4.05
C ILE A 45 4.48 -11.39 -4.81
N THR A 46 3.59 -10.43 -5.01
CA THR A 46 2.27 -10.66 -5.61
C THR A 46 2.31 -10.73 -7.14
N ARG A 47 3.39 -10.22 -7.76
CA ARG A 47 3.56 -10.02 -9.20
C ARG A 47 2.57 -9.06 -9.83
N PHE A 48 1.85 -8.30 -9.02
CA PHE A 48 0.99 -7.22 -9.49
C PHE A 48 1.71 -5.88 -9.43
N LYS A 49 1.38 -5.04 -10.41
CA LYS A 49 1.77 -3.64 -10.45
C LYS A 49 0.62 -2.78 -9.95
N LEU A 50 0.92 -1.70 -9.21
CA LEU A 50 -0.12 -0.82 -8.69
C LEU A 50 -1.06 -0.32 -9.80
N GLU A 51 -0.53 0.01 -10.97
CA GLU A 51 -1.33 0.49 -12.12
C GLU A 51 -2.36 -0.54 -12.61
N GLY A 52 -2.12 -1.83 -12.39
CA GLY A 52 -3.04 -2.91 -12.78
C GLY A 52 -4.09 -3.25 -11.72
N VAL A 53 -3.94 -2.75 -10.50
CA VAL A 53 -4.83 -3.09 -9.37
C VAL A 53 -5.37 -1.91 -8.58
N ALA A 54 -4.86 -0.69 -8.79
CA ALA A 54 -5.33 0.51 -8.12
C ALA A 54 -6.85 0.70 -8.30
N GLY A 55 -7.54 1.05 -7.22
CA GLY A 55 -8.98 1.28 -7.20
C GLY A 55 -9.86 0.02 -7.21
N ARG A 56 -9.28 -1.17 -7.43
CA ARG A 56 -9.99 -2.46 -7.38
C ARG A 56 -10.12 -2.93 -5.93
N ASP A 57 -11.20 -3.66 -5.64
CA ASP A 57 -11.38 -4.32 -4.35
C ASP A 57 -10.26 -5.36 -4.14
N CYS A 58 -9.64 -5.32 -2.96
CA CYS A 58 -8.51 -6.18 -2.60
C CYS A 58 -8.81 -7.68 -2.70
N HIS A 59 -10.05 -8.13 -2.40
CA HIS A 59 -10.46 -9.53 -2.53
C HIS A 59 -10.59 -9.94 -3.99
N GLU A 60 -11.04 -9.05 -4.87
CA GLU A 60 -11.15 -9.32 -6.30
C GLU A 60 -9.78 -9.34 -6.98
N ALA A 61 -8.86 -8.48 -6.55
CA ALA A 61 -7.53 -8.38 -7.13
C ALA A 61 -6.58 -9.50 -6.68
N PHE A 62 -6.58 -9.82 -5.37
CA PHE A 62 -5.61 -10.73 -4.75
C PHE A 62 -6.22 -11.99 -4.13
N GLY A 63 -7.55 -12.13 -4.12
CA GLY A 63 -8.24 -13.20 -3.40
C GLY A 63 -8.24 -13.01 -1.88
N VAL A 64 -8.67 -14.06 -1.17
CA VAL A 64 -8.72 -14.10 0.31
C VAL A 64 -7.35 -14.10 1.00
N ALA A 65 -6.27 -14.28 0.25
CA ALA A 65 -4.93 -14.49 0.81
C ALA A 65 -4.29 -13.21 1.39
N PHE A 66 -4.65 -12.03 0.88
CA PHE A 66 -3.94 -10.78 1.19
C PHE A 66 -4.83 -9.69 1.82
N CYS A 67 -6.15 -9.84 1.75
CA CYS A 67 -7.10 -8.96 2.39
C CYS A 67 -7.93 -9.81 3.33
N GLY A 68 -7.71 -9.67 4.64
CA GLY A 68 -8.12 -10.64 5.67
C GLY A 68 -9.48 -11.31 5.43
N GLY A 69 -9.44 -12.63 5.19
CA GLY A 69 -10.59 -13.54 5.29
C GLY A 69 -10.56 -14.43 6.54
N GLY A 70 -9.52 -14.31 7.38
CA GLY A 70 -9.43 -14.95 8.68
C GLY A 70 -9.50 -13.89 9.77
N SER A 71 -10.59 -13.91 10.54
CA SER A 71 -10.72 -13.18 11.81
C SER A 71 -9.49 -13.37 12.71
N SER A 72 -8.76 -12.29 12.98
CA SER A 72 -7.90 -12.10 14.17
C SER A 72 -7.43 -10.64 14.25
N PHE A 73 -8.37 -9.71 14.44
CA PHE A 73 -8.12 -8.53 15.27
C PHE A 73 -9.15 -8.61 16.40
N SER A 74 -8.76 -9.27 17.47
CA SER A 74 -9.37 -9.24 18.80
C SER A 74 -8.24 -9.05 19.79
#